data_AF-Q5A9C3-F1
#
_entry.id   AF-Q5A9C3-F1
#
_cell.length_a   1.000
_cell.length_b   1.000
_cell.length_c   1.000
_cell.angle_alpha   90.00
_cell.angle_beta   90.00
_cell.angle_gamma   90.00
#
_symmetry.space_group_name_H-M   'P 1'
#
loop_
_entity.id
_entity.type
_entity.pdbx_description
1 polymer ?
#
loop_
_entity_poly.entity_id
_entity_poly.type
_entity_poly.pdbx_seq_one_letter_code
_entity_poly.pdbx_strand_id
1 'polypeptide(L)'
;MSEELDRILSIEESAINRNKEIDRILQCSPYDYYSILEINPLLSTTTAQELSTTIKKLYRKKSLLIHPDKSDNPKAPEAFDLLKKSEHILTSTEESDIKEIEHLYSIYQAYKPKPEQKQKQIDDHEQQYSQLEFNDPINIEIRSKVKQILIDEINELNLNKLIKQTELLRKDEMKQKIELEKKIKRQLDKNWEDERDLRVKNWRKYSNKIERKQKRQQEGQQQASSSSSSSSSSGKVSKKKKKKNVLV
;
A
#
# COMPACT_ATOMS: atom_id res chain seq x y z
N MET A 1 58.61 -9.05 20.48
CA MET A 1 57.25 -9.40 20.96
C MET A 1 56.37 -8.16 21.11
N SER A 2 56.86 -7.05 21.67
CA SER A 2 56.10 -5.79 21.74
C SER A 2 55.66 -5.26 20.36
N GLU A 3 56.59 -5.13 19.41
CA GLU A 3 56.27 -4.59 18.08
C GLU A 3 55.23 -5.41 17.31
N GLU A 4 55.24 -6.73 17.50
CA GLU A 4 54.25 -7.62 16.85
C GLU A 4 52.87 -7.45 17.48
N LEU A 5 52.80 -7.33 18.82
CA LEU A 5 51.56 -7.07 19.52
C LEU A 5 50.95 -5.72 19.11
N ASP A 6 51.76 -4.68 18.98
CA ASP A 6 51.32 -3.34 18.55
C ASP A 6 50.77 -3.36 17.12
N ARG A 7 51.40 -4.11 16.21
CA ARG A 7 50.91 -4.29 14.83
C ARG A 7 49.56 -5.00 14.81
N ILE A 8 49.42 -6.10 15.54
CA ILE A 8 48.16 -6.85 15.64
C ILE A 8 47.06 -5.95 16.22
N LEU A 9 47.37 -5.22 17.30
CA LEU A 9 46.43 -4.31 17.93
C LEU A 9 45.97 -3.19 16.99
N SER A 10 46.89 -2.63 16.19
CA SER A 10 46.56 -1.58 15.20
C SER A 10 45.65 -2.08 14.07
N ILE A 11 45.86 -3.33 13.62
CA ILE A 11 44.99 -3.97 12.61
C ILE A 11 43.59 -4.19 13.19
N GLU A 12 43.50 -4.72 14.40
CA GLU A 12 42.24 -4.99 15.09
C GLU A 12 41.49 -3.70 15.40
N GLU A 13 42.16 -2.66 15.91
CA GLU A 13 41.57 -1.34 16.14
C GLU A 13 41.00 -0.76 14.84
N SER A 14 41.75 -0.89 13.74
CA SER A 14 41.28 -0.46 12.41
C SER A 14 40.06 -1.26 11.95
N ALA A 15 40.00 -2.56 12.22
CA ALA A 15 38.84 -3.41 11.89
C ALA A 15 37.61 -3.04 12.72
N ILE A 16 37.77 -2.84 14.02
CA ILE A 16 36.72 -2.40 14.93
C ILE A 16 36.16 -1.04 14.49
N ASN A 17 37.03 -0.09 14.13
CA ASN A 17 36.60 1.23 13.69
C ASN A 17 35.82 1.18 12.36
N ARG A 18 36.24 0.33 11.41
CA ARG A 18 35.49 0.07 10.16
C ARG A 18 34.11 -0.50 10.43
N ASN A 19 34.02 -1.52 11.29
CA ASN A 19 32.75 -2.16 11.64
C ASN A 19 31.80 -1.20 12.37
N LYS A 20 32.31 -0.42 13.33
CA LYS A 20 31.54 0.63 14.02
C LYS A 20 30.97 1.67 13.04
N GLU A 21 31.76 2.08 12.05
CA GLU A 21 31.33 3.02 11.01
C GLU A 21 30.20 2.45 10.15
N ILE A 22 30.35 1.18 9.72
CA ILE A 22 29.33 0.45 8.93
C ILE A 22 28.03 0.34 9.73
N ASP A 23 28.10 -0.10 10.98
CA ASP A 23 26.93 -0.23 11.84
C ASP A 23 26.26 1.13 12.09
N ARG A 24 27.04 2.21 12.26
CA ARG A 24 26.50 3.57 12.38
C ARG A 24 25.71 3.97 11.14
N ILE A 25 26.27 3.77 9.94
CA ILE A 25 25.62 4.13 8.67
C ILE A 25 24.31 3.35 8.48
N LEU A 26 24.30 2.06 8.79
CA LEU A 26 23.10 1.21 8.68
C LEU A 26 22.05 1.54 9.74
N GLN A 27 22.45 2.10 10.88
CA GLN A 27 21.51 2.60 11.89
C GLN A 27 20.88 3.94 11.50
N CYS A 28 21.47 4.72 10.60
CA CYS A 28 20.87 5.94 10.09
C CYS A 28 19.68 5.63 9.17
N SER A 29 18.74 6.57 9.04
CA SER A 29 17.66 6.42 8.04
C SER A 29 18.26 6.51 6.64
N PRO A 30 17.85 5.65 5.67
CA PRO A 30 18.38 5.68 4.30
C PRO A 30 18.02 6.95 3.50
N TYR A 31 17.18 7.81 4.08
CA TYR A 31 16.77 9.11 3.53
C TYR A 31 17.36 10.30 4.30
N ASP A 32 18.14 10.04 5.36
CA ASP A 32 18.84 11.08 6.13
C ASP A 32 20.29 11.22 5.65
N TYR A 33 20.46 11.86 4.50
CA TYR A 33 21.74 11.99 3.82
C TYR A 33 22.78 12.77 4.63
N TYR A 34 22.34 13.77 5.41
CA TYR A 34 23.21 14.56 6.28
C TYR A 34 23.79 13.73 7.41
N SER A 35 22.96 12.93 8.08
CA SER A 35 23.41 12.06 9.18
C SER A 35 24.35 10.96 8.69
N ILE A 36 24.14 10.42 7.48
CA ILE A 36 25.01 9.41 6.88
C ILE A 36 26.43 9.96 6.64
N LEU A 37 26.56 11.20 6.14
CA LEU A 37 27.86 11.86 5.91
C LEU A 37 28.45 12.57 7.13
N GLU A 38 27.76 12.56 8.27
CA GLU A 38 28.10 13.33 9.48
C GLU A 38 28.18 14.85 9.28
N ILE A 39 27.27 15.39 8.47
CA ILE A 39 27.14 16.83 8.23
C ILE A 39 25.99 17.35 9.09
N ASN A 40 26.24 18.42 9.85
CA ASN A 40 25.15 19.12 10.53
C ASN A 40 24.60 20.23 9.60
N PRO A 41 23.37 20.10 9.08
CA PRO A 41 22.80 21.09 8.17
C PRO A 41 22.46 22.43 8.87
N LEU A 42 22.41 22.46 10.21
CA LEU A 42 22.05 23.66 10.98
C LEU A 42 23.23 24.63 11.18
N LEU A 43 24.45 24.23 10.82
CA LEU A 43 25.63 25.10 10.89
C LEU A 43 25.50 26.20 9.83
N SER A 44 25.31 27.44 10.28
CA SER A 44 25.06 28.63 9.44
C SER A 44 26.25 29.06 8.58
N THR A 45 27.43 28.48 8.79
CA THR A 45 28.70 29.02 8.28
C THR A 45 29.07 28.51 6.89
N THR A 46 28.30 27.60 6.30
CA THR A 46 28.72 26.90 5.08
C THR A 46 28.02 27.47 3.85
N THR A 47 28.76 28.16 2.99
CA THR A 47 28.29 28.56 1.65
C THR A 47 27.96 27.30 0.83
N ALA A 48 27.00 27.34 -0.09
CA ALA A 48 26.64 26.18 -0.94
C ALA A 48 27.88 25.53 -1.62
N GLN A 49 28.83 26.36 -2.06
CA GLN A 49 30.09 25.89 -2.63
C GLN A 49 30.94 25.14 -1.60
N GLU A 50 31.09 25.68 -0.38
CA GLU A 50 31.84 25.04 0.70
C GLU A 50 31.19 23.71 1.12
N LEU A 51 29.86 23.65 1.14
CA LEU A 51 29.10 22.44 1.47
C LEU A 51 29.44 21.32 0.50
N SER A 52 29.40 21.61 -0.81
CA SER A 52 29.75 20.64 -1.85
C SER A 52 31.19 20.12 -1.72
N THR A 53 32.14 20.98 -1.34
CA THR A 53 33.54 20.56 -1.13
C THR A 53 33.69 19.70 0.12
N THR A 54 32.97 20.02 1.19
CA THR A 54 32.95 19.28 2.45
C THR A 54 32.33 17.89 2.25
N ILE A 55 31.21 17.80 1.54
CA ILE A 55 30.56 16.55 1.15
C ILE A 55 31.55 15.63 0.43
N LYS A 56 32.23 16.13 -0.62
CA LYS A 56 33.20 15.34 -1.39
C LYS A 56 34.39 14.88 -0.55
N LYS A 57 34.89 15.72 0.36
CA LYS A 57 35.98 15.36 1.28
C LYS A 57 35.55 14.27 2.27
N LEU A 58 34.37 14.42 2.87
CA LEU A 58 33.82 13.46 3.83
C LEU A 58 33.51 12.12 3.16
N TYR A 59 32.88 12.14 1.98
CA TYR A 59 32.62 10.95 1.18
C TYR A 59 33.92 10.20 0.89
N ARG A 60 34.96 10.86 0.37
CA ARG A 60 36.26 10.23 0.11
C ARG A 60 36.88 9.60 1.36
N LYS A 61 36.81 10.29 2.51
CA LYS A 61 37.35 9.78 3.78
C LYS A 61 36.58 8.54 4.25
N LYS A 62 35.24 8.58 4.23
CA LYS A 62 34.38 7.50 4.70
C LYS A 62 34.36 6.31 3.74
N SER A 63 34.30 6.55 2.43
CA SER A 63 34.30 5.51 1.40
C SER A 63 35.60 4.69 1.42
N LEU A 64 36.75 5.32 1.72
CA LEU A 64 38.03 4.62 1.89
C LEU A 64 38.10 3.79 3.16
N LEU A 65 37.39 4.20 4.22
CA LEU A 65 37.31 3.50 5.50
C LEU A 65 36.44 2.25 5.37
N ILE A 66 35.24 2.38 4.79
CA ILE A 66 34.25 1.29 4.70
C ILE A 66 34.20 0.58 3.34
N HIS A 67 35.29 0.65 2.56
CA HIS A 67 35.34 -0.01 1.26
C HIS A 67 35.19 -1.54 1.44
N PRO A 68 34.33 -2.21 0.66
CA PRO A 68 34.04 -3.64 0.85
C PRO A 68 35.27 -4.54 0.71
N ASP A 69 36.26 -4.16 -0.09
CA ASP A 69 37.55 -4.88 -0.22
C ASP A 69 38.40 -4.85 1.07
N LYS A 70 38.23 -3.81 1.90
CA LYS A 70 39.03 -3.64 3.11
C LYS A 70 38.35 -4.17 4.36
N SER A 71 37.06 -4.48 4.32
CA SER A 71 36.26 -4.87 5.48
C SER A 71 35.64 -6.25 5.31
N ASP A 72 35.84 -7.12 6.30
CA ASP A 72 35.29 -8.48 6.30
C ASP A 72 33.79 -8.55 6.65
N ASN A 73 33.14 -7.40 6.88
CA ASN A 73 31.73 -7.32 7.27
C ASN A 73 30.82 -7.53 6.03
N PRO A 74 29.89 -8.50 6.05
CA PRO A 74 29.00 -8.77 4.93
C PRO A 74 28.08 -7.59 4.56
N LYS A 75 27.84 -6.65 5.47
CA LYS A 75 27.01 -5.47 5.24
C LYS A 75 27.79 -4.24 4.73
N ALA A 76 29.10 -4.35 4.55
CA ALA A 76 29.92 -3.25 4.03
C ALA A 76 29.46 -2.73 2.65
N PRO A 77 29.06 -3.57 1.67
CA PRO A 77 28.54 -3.09 0.39
C PRO A 77 27.28 -2.23 0.55
N GLU A 78 26.35 -2.63 1.43
CA GLU A 78 25.11 -1.90 1.69
C GLU A 78 25.39 -0.51 2.29
N ALA A 79 26.28 -0.43 3.28
CA ALA A 79 26.68 0.85 3.86
C ALA A 79 27.43 1.74 2.85
N PHE A 80 28.25 1.16 1.98
CA PHE A 80 28.94 1.89 0.92
C PHE A 80 27.98 2.47 -0.12
N ASP A 81 26.96 1.71 -0.52
CA ASP A 81 25.92 2.18 -1.44
C ASP A 81 25.10 3.33 -0.83
N LEU A 82 24.79 3.28 0.47
CA LEU A 82 24.13 4.38 1.19
C LEU A 82 25.00 5.65 1.23
N LEU A 83 26.31 5.54 1.45
CA LEU A 83 27.23 6.69 1.37
C LEU A 83 27.25 7.30 -0.03
N LYS A 84 27.33 6.46 -1.06
CA LYS A 84 27.35 6.89 -2.46
C LYS A 84 26.05 7.57 -2.86
N LYS A 85 24.90 7.00 -2.45
CA LYS A 85 23.58 7.61 -2.66
C LYS A 85 23.51 8.99 -1.98
N SER A 86 23.95 9.07 -0.72
CA SER A 86 23.95 10.34 0.04
C SER A 86 24.79 11.43 -0.63
N GLU A 87 25.99 11.11 -1.10
CA GLU A 87 26.86 12.06 -1.80
C GLU A 87 26.24 12.52 -3.13
N HIS A 88 25.66 11.58 -3.88
CA HIS A 88 25.01 11.86 -5.15
C HIS A 88 23.83 12.80 -4.97
N ILE A 89 22.88 12.46 -4.09
CA ILE A 89 21.69 13.29 -3.84
C ILE A 89 22.13 14.69 -3.42
N LEU A 90 23.00 14.82 -2.42
CA LEU A 90 23.43 16.13 -1.91
C LEU A 90 24.22 17.00 -2.92
N THR A 91 24.77 16.41 -3.98
CA THR A 91 25.51 17.11 -5.03
C THR A 91 24.70 17.25 -6.32
N SER A 92 23.56 16.55 -6.43
CA SER A 92 22.74 16.46 -7.63
C SER A 92 22.09 17.80 -7.96
N THR A 93 21.92 18.05 -9.25
CA THR A 93 21.17 19.20 -9.78
C THR A 93 19.79 18.80 -10.31
N GLU A 94 19.37 17.56 -10.08
CA GLU A 94 18.06 17.07 -10.51
C GLU A 94 16.95 17.63 -9.61
N GLU A 95 15.82 18.04 -10.22
CA GLU A 95 14.73 18.69 -9.50
C GLU A 95 14.10 17.77 -8.43
N SER A 96 14.06 16.46 -8.66
CA SER A 96 13.59 15.48 -7.67
C SER A 96 14.45 15.47 -6.42
N ASP A 97 15.77 15.43 -6.62
CA ASP A 97 16.76 15.32 -5.55
C ASP A 97 16.81 16.61 -4.74
N ILE A 98 16.73 17.76 -5.42
CA ILE A 98 16.64 19.07 -4.77
C ILE A 98 15.42 19.14 -3.85
N LYS A 99 14.24 18.71 -4.31
CA LYS A 99 13.02 18.68 -3.48
C LYS A 99 13.16 17.78 -2.26
N GLU A 100 13.81 16.62 -2.43
CA GLU A 100 14.06 15.69 -1.33
C GLU A 100 14.99 16.29 -0.27
N ILE A 101 16.04 17.01 -0.71
CA ILE A 101 16.97 17.72 0.19
C ILE A 101 16.29 18.90 0.87
N GLU A 102 15.51 19.70 0.15
CA GLU A 102 14.75 20.82 0.70
C GLU A 102 13.76 20.36 1.76
N HIS A 103 13.05 19.25 1.50
CA HIS A 103 12.17 18.61 2.47
C HIS A 103 12.92 18.15 3.71
N LEU A 104 14.03 17.41 3.53
CA LEU A 104 14.87 16.96 4.64
C LEU A 104 15.37 18.16 5.47
N TYR A 105 15.85 19.21 4.81
CA TYR A 105 16.33 20.43 5.44
C TYR A 105 15.22 21.16 6.21
N SER A 106 14.01 21.22 5.67
CA SER A 106 12.82 21.77 6.34
C SER A 106 12.50 21.02 7.64
N ILE A 107 12.61 19.68 7.64
CA ILE A 107 12.47 18.89 8.87
C ILE A 107 13.55 19.29 9.88
N TYR A 108 14.82 19.36 9.47
CA TYR A 108 15.90 19.79 10.38
C TYR A 108 15.65 21.20 10.95
N GLN A 109 15.20 22.15 10.13
CA GLN A 109 14.86 23.51 10.58
C GLN A 109 13.71 23.54 11.59
N ALA A 110 12.68 22.71 11.40
CA ALA A 110 11.52 22.64 12.30
C ALA A 110 11.88 22.18 13.72
N TYR A 111 12.93 21.35 13.87
CA TYR A 111 13.42 20.84 15.15
C TYR A 111 14.63 21.61 15.69
N LYS A 112 15.05 22.69 15.03
CA LYS A 112 16.10 23.57 15.56
C LYS A 112 15.61 24.16 16.89
N PRO A 113 16.41 24.06 17.98
CA PRO A 113 16.02 24.60 19.27
C PRO A 113 15.78 26.10 19.15
N LYS A 114 14.61 26.57 19.59
CA LYS A 114 14.33 28.00 19.69
C LYS A 114 15.17 28.58 20.84
N PRO A 115 15.71 29.80 20.69
CA PRO A 115 16.58 30.43 21.70
C PRO A 115 15.90 30.65 23.07
N GLU A 116 14.58 30.48 23.18
CA GLU A 116 13.77 30.92 24.33
C GLU A 116 13.70 29.95 25.53
N GLN A 117 14.39 28.80 25.52
CA GLN A 117 14.33 27.83 26.64
C GLN A 117 15.55 27.81 27.57
N LYS A 118 16.53 28.71 27.42
CA LYS A 118 17.61 28.92 28.40
C LYS A 118 17.89 30.41 28.66
N GLN A 119 16.89 31.16 29.07
CA GLN A 119 17.12 32.43 29.77
C GLN A 119 17.35 32.16 31.26
N LYS A 120 18.61 31.83 31.60
CA LYS A 120 19.27 32.06 32.89
C LYS A 120 20.68 31.48 32.81
N GLN A 121 21.67 32.38 32.81
CA GLN A 121 23.12 32.19 32.86
C GLN A 121 23.81 32.15 31.49
N ILE A 122 24.66 33.17 31.30
CA ILE A 122 25.70 33.40 30.30
C ILE A 122 25.24 34.21 29.07
N ASP A 123 25.82 35.40 28.95
CA ASP A 123 25.45 36.53 28.10
C ASP A 123 26.15 36.51 26.71
N ASP A 124 26.69 35.37 26.27
CA ASP A 124 27.56 35.30 25.06
C ASP A 124 27.18 34.17 24.05
N HIS A 125 26.05 33.48 24.23
CA HIS A 125 25.77 32.19 23.58
C HIS A 125 25.22 32.22 22.14
N GLU A 126 24.96 33.39 21.55
CA GLU A 126 24.32 33.45 20.22
C GLU A 126 25.23 32.91 19.10
N GLN A 127 26.55 32.85 19.32
CA GLN A 127 27.53 32.22 18.42
C GLN A 127 27.82 30.74 18.75
N GLN A 128 27.39 30.22 19.90
CA GLN A 128 27.75 28.84 20.27
C GLN A 128 26.96 27.78 19.50
N TYR A 129 25.73 28.08 19.09
CA TYR A 129 24.92 27.11 18.34
C TYR A 129 25.50 26.80 16.95
N SER A 130 26.27 27.73 16.37
CA SER A 130 26.99 27.56 15.10
C SER A 130 28.29 26.75 15.18
N GLN A 131 28.67 26.27 16.36
CA GLN A 131 29.85 25.43 16.57
C GLN A 131 29.51 24.08 17.18
N LEU A 132 28.21 23.77 17.35
CA LEU A 132 27.81 22.52 17.96
C LEU A 132 28.29 21.33 17.10
N GLU A 133 29.22 20.57 17.65
CA GLU A 133 29.82 19.40 17.02
C GLU A 133 28.73 18.41 16.63
N PHE A 134 29.00 17.58 15.61
CA PHE A 134 28.06 16.56 15.17
C PHE A 134 27.57 15.66 16.33
N ASN A 135 28.41 15.45 17.34
CA ASN A 135 28.12 14.60 18.50
C ASN A 135 27.50 15.33 19.70
N ASP A 136 27.10 16.59 19.56
CA ASP A 136 26.44 17.29 20.66
C ASP A 136 25.08 16.68 21.01
N PRO A 137 24.71 16.66 22.31
CA PRO A 137 23.48 16.02 22.77
C PRO A 137 22.23 16.59 22.09
N ILE A 138 22.22 17.89 21.80
CA ILE A 138 21.15 18.57 21.08
C ILE A 138 21.06 18.06 19.64
N ASN A 139 22.18 17.96 18.93
CA ASN A 139 22.21 17.47 17.55
C ASN A 139 21.81 16.00 17.47
N ILE A 140 22.20 15.18 18.46
CA ILE A 140 21.78 13.78 18.57
C ILE A 140 20.26 13.69 18.75
N GLU A 141 19.67 14.51 19.62
CA GLU A 141 18.21 14.53 19.83
C GLU A 141 17.46 14.94 18.56
N ILE A 142 17.93 15.98 17.85
CA ILE A 142 17.36 16.43 16.58
C ILE A 142 17.41 15.29 15.55
N ARG A 143 18.56 14.64 15.35
CA ARG A 143 18.68 13.52 14.40
C ARG A 143 17.77 12.35 14.77
N SER A 144 17.61 12.06 16.06
CA SER A 144 16.67 11.03 16.52
C SER A 144 15.24 11.38 16.13
N LYS A 145 14.81 12.64 16.31
CA LYS A 145 13.49 13.11 15.87
C LYS A 145 13.33 13.07 14.35
N VAL A 146 14.30 13.59 13.60
CA VAL A 146 14.32 13.55 12.13
C VAL A 146 14.20 12.11 11.63
N LYS A 147 14.97 11.18 12.21
CA LYS A 147 14.90 9.75 11.88
C LYS A 147 13.49 9.19 12.09
N GLN A 148 12.82 9.50 13.20
CA GLN A 148 11.45 9.03 13.44
C GLN A 148 10.48 9.55 12.38
N ILE A 149 10.55 10.84 12.05
CA ILE A 149 9.65 11.46 11.06
C ILE A 149 9.84 10.84 9.67
N LEU A 150 11.10 10.63 9.26
CA LEU A 150 11.38 10.00 7.97
C LEU A 150 10.85 8.56 7.92
N ILE A 151 10.98 7.80 9.02
CA ILE A 151 10.43 6.45 9.13
C ILE A 151 8.90 6.49 9.04
N ASP A 152 8.25 7.41 9.74
CA ASP A 152 6.80 7.58 9.72
C ASP A 152 6.30 7.94 8.31
N GLU A 153 6.98 8.86 7.62
CA GLU A 153 6.64 9.24 6.23
C GLU A 153 6.76 8.06 5.26
N ILE A 154 7.82 7.25 5.37
CA ILE A 154 7.98 6.03 4.55
C ILE A 154 6.85 5.03 4.84
N ASN A 155 6.51 4.85 6.11
CA ASN A 155 5.43 3.97 6.54
C ASN A 155 4.08 4.43 5.99
N GLU A 156 3.80 5.72 6.04
CA GLU A 156 2.60 6.33 5.45
C GLU A 156 2.55 6.16 3.93
N LEU A 157 3.65 6.39 3.21
CA LEU A 157 3.74 6.17 1.77
C LEU A 157 3.49 4.71 1.40
N ASN A 158 4.05 3.77 2.16
CA ASN A 158 3.83 2.34 1.95
C ASN A 158 2.39 1.93 2.23
N LEU A 159 1.79 2.46 3.30
CA LEU A 159 0.38 2.23 3.63
C LEU A 159 -0.54 2.77 2.54
N ASN A 160 -0.31 3.98 2.05
CA ASN A 160 -1.07 4.61 0.97
C ASN A 160 -0.97 3.81 -0.34
N LYS A 161 0.23 3.32 -0.68
CA LYS A 161 0.44 2.42 -1.84
C LYS A 161 -0.38 1.14 -1.69
N LEU A 162 -0.37 0.51 -0.52
CA LEU A 162 -1.13 -0.70 -0.24
C LEU A 162 -2.64 -0.45 -0.35
N ILE A 163 -3.15 0.62 0.25
CA ILE A 163 -4.56 1.03 0.15
C ILE A 163 -4.95 1.17 -1.32
N LYS A 164 -4.19 1.93 -2.11
CA LYS A 164 -4.46 2.12 -3.55
C LYS A 164 -4.46 0.80 -4.33
N GLN A 165 -3.53 -0.10 -4.04
CA GLN A 165 -3.48 -1.43 -4.66
C GLN A 165 -4.71 -2.27 -4.31
N THR A 166 -5.14 -2.27 -3.04
CA THR A 166 -6.35 -2.98 -2.61
C THR A 166 -7.62 -2.42 -3.26
N GLU A 167 -7.73 -1.11 -3.43
CA GLU A 167 -8.85 -0.47 -4.13
C GLU A 167 -8.91 -0.86 -5.60
N LEU A 168 -7.77 -0.94 -6.28
CA LEU A 168 -7.68 -1.39 -7.68
C LEU A 168 -8.13 -2.84 -7.82
N LEU A 169 -7.64 -3.74 -6.97
CA LEU A 169 -8.06 -5.14 -6.95
C LEU A 169 -9.58 -5.26 -6.73
N ARG A 170 -10.14 -4.53 -5.77
CA ARG A 170 -11.59 -4.51 -5.50
C ARG A 170 -12.40 -4.02 -6.70
N LYS A 171 -11.92 -3.00 -7.42
CA LYS A 171 -12.57 -2.49 -8.65
C LYS A 171 -12.54 -3.54 -9.77
N ASP A 172 -11.43 -4.25 -9.93
CA ASP A 172 -11.30 -5.28 -10.96
C ASP A 172 -12.14 -6.53 -10.64
N GLU A 173 -12.19 -6.96 -9.38
CA GLU A 173 -13.12 -8.01 -8.92
C GLU A 173 -14.58 -7.63 -9.19
N MET A 174 -14.97 -6.38 -8.92
CA MET A 174 -16.33 -5.89 -9.19
C MET A 174 -16.64 -5.92 -10.70
N LYS A 175 -15.71 -5.49 -11.55
CA LYS A 175 -15.86 -5.57 -13.02
C LYS A 175 -16.00 -7.02 -13.49
N GLN A 176 -15.20 -7.93 -12.96
CA GLN A 176 -15.26 -9.36 -13.29
C GLN A 176 -16.61 -9.96 -12.89
N LYS A 177 -17.12 -9.64 -11.69
CA LYS A 177 -18.46 -10.08 -11.24
C LYS A 177 -19.57 -9.57 -12.15
N ILE A 178 -19.54 -8.27 -12.53
CA ILE A 178 -20.51 -7.69 -13.46
C ILE A 178 -20.44 -8.36 -14.85
N GLU A 179 -19.25 -8.65 -15.36
CA GLU A 179 -19.10 -9.32 -16.67
C GLU A 179 -19.57 -10.77 -16.62
N LEU A 180 -19.29 -11.49 -15.51
CA LEU A 180 -19.82 -12.84 -15.29
C LEU A 180 -21.35 -12.83 -15.22
N GLU A 181 -21.95 -11.89 -14.50
CA GLU A 181 -23.42 -11.74 -14.42
C GLU A 181 -24.02 -11.44 -15.80
N LYS A 182 -23.41 -10.57 -16.59
CA LYS A 182 -23.82 -10.30 -17.98
C LYS A 182 -23.72 -11.55 -18.86
N LYS A 183 -22.65 -12.35 -18.71
CA LYS A 183 -22.48 -13.61 -19.45
C LYS A 183 -23.56 -14.63 -19.08
N ILE A 184 -23.81 -14.81 -17.78
CA ILE A 184 -24.88 -15.68 -17.27
C ILE A 184 -26.23 -15.24 -17.82
N LYS A 185 -26.54 -13.94 -17.77
CA LYS A 185 -27.79 -13.39 -18.32
C LYS A 185 -27.92 -13.64 -19.82
N ARG A 186 -26.86 -13.37 -20.61
CA ARG A 186 -26.84 -13.66 -22.06
C ARG A 186 -27.07 -15.15 -22.35
N GLN A 187 -26.51 -16.05 -21.54
CA GLN A 187 -26.72 -17.48 -21.66
C GLN A 187 -28.14 -17.90 -21.29
N LEU A 188 -28.72 -17.32 -20.23
CA LEU A 188 -30.12 -17.55 -19.87
C LEU A 188 -31.07 -17.06 -20.98
N ASP A 189 -30.83 -15.86 -21.53
CA ASP A 189 -31.63 -15.30 -22.63
C ASP A 189 -31.52 -16.16 -23.89
N LYS A 190 -30.31 -16.64 -24.23
CA LYS A 190 -30.09 -17.57 -25.34
C LYS A 190 -30.82 -18.89 -25.12
N ASN A 191 -30.66 -19.51 -23.95
CA ASN A 191 -31.35 -20.75 -23.61
C ASN A 191 -32.88 -20.56 -23.63
N TRP A 192 -33.38 -19.39 -23.22
CA TRP A 192 -34.81 -19.05 -23.27
C TRP A 192 -35.35 -19.01 -24.69
N GLU A 193 -34.58 -18.44 -25.63
CA GLU A 193 -34.91 -18.41 -27.07
C GLU A 193 -34.75 -19.79 -27.73
N ASP A 194 -33.72 -20.56 -27.41
CA ASP A 194 -33.54 -21.93 -27.93
C ASP A 194 -34.69 -22.86 -27.48
N GLU A 195 -35.15 -22.71 -26.23
CA GLU A 195 -36.32 -23.43 -25.71
C GLU A 195 -37.67 -22.89 -26.21
N ARG A 196 -37.69 -21.77 -26.95
CA ARG A 196 -38.93 -21.10 -27.40
C ARG A 196 -39.85 -22.03 -28.17
N ASP A 197 -39.33 -22.76 -29.15
CA ASP A 197 -40.16 -23.65 -30.00
C ASP A 197 -40.73 -24.82 -29.22
N LEU A 198 -39.94 -25.40 -28.30
CA LEU A 198 -40.40 -26.43 -27.37
C LEU A 198 -41.51 -25.89 -26.45
N ARG A 199 -41.31 -24.69 -25.88
CA ARG A 199 -42.29 -24.00 -25.02
C ARG A 199 -43.58 -23.71 -25.78
N VAL A 200 -43.49 -23.19 -27.01
CA VAL A 200 -44.62 -22.91 -27.90
C VAL A 200 -45.34 -24.21 -28.30
N LYS A 201 -44.61 -25.28 -28.64
CA LYS A 201 -45.20 -26.60 -28.96
C LYS A 201 -45.93 -27.20 -27.76
N ASN A 202 -45.35 -27.07 -26.56
CA ASN A 202 -45.98 -27.50 -25.29
C ASN A 202 -47.23 -26.67 -24.98
N TRP A 203 -47.20 -25.35 -25.19
CA TRP A 203 -48.35 -24.46 -25.05
C TRP A 203 -49.47 -24.81 -26.05
N ARG A 204 -49.16 -25.01 -27.33
CA ARG A 204 -50.14 -25.44 -28.34
C ARG A 204 -50.82 -26.76 -27.95
N LYS A 205 -50.07 -27.75 -27.48
CA LYS A 205 -50.63 -29.02 -26.97
C LYS A 205 -51.57 -28.80 -25.77
N TYR A 206 -51.19 -27.92 -24.84
CA TYR A 206 -52.00 -27.59 -23.66
C TYR A 206 -53.29 -26.84 -24.03
N SER A 207 -53.20 -25.81 -24.87
CA SER A 207 -54.34 -25.05 -25.39
C SER A 207 -55.31 -25.96 -26.15
N ASN A 208 -54.82 -26.78 -27.08
CA ASN A 208 -55.64 -27.77 -27.79
C ASN A 208 -56.33 -28.76 -26.82
N LYS A 209 -55.67 -29.13 -25.71
CA LYS A 209 -56.26 -30.01 -24.67
C LYS A 209 -57.38 -29.30 -23.91
N ILE A 210 -57.24 -28.01 -23.61
CA ILE A 210 -58.28 -27.20 -22.98
C ILE A 210 -59.48 -27.04 -23.92
N GLU A 211 -59.25 -26.66 -25.17
CA GLU A 211 -60.32 -26.49 -26.17
C GLU A 211 -61.12 -27.78 -26.36
N ARG A 212 -60.44 -28.93 -26.49
CA ARG A 212 -61.09 -30.24 -26.54
C ARG A 212 -61.92 -30.54 -25.28
N LYS A 213 -61.44 -30.14 -24.09
CA LYS A 213 -62.18 -30.34 -22.84
C LYS A 213 -63.41 -29.43 -22.77
N GLN A 214 -63.31 -28.17 -23.21
CA GLN A 214 -64.43 -27.24 -23.28
C GLN A 214 -65.49 -27.71 -24.28
N LYS A 215 -65.07 -28.16 -25.47
CA LYS A 215 -65.97 -28.71 -26.48
C LYS A 215 -66.73 -29.94 -25.97
N ARG A 216 -66.03 -30.87 -25.30
CA ARG A 216 -66.67 -32.03 -24.63
C ARG A 216 -67.65 -31.63 -23.52
N GLN A 217 -67.38 -30.56 -22.78
CA GLN A 217 -68.31 -30.05 -21.77
C GLN A 217 -69.55 -29.42 -22.41
N GLN A 218 -69.39 -28.68 -23.51
CA GLN A 218 -70.51 -28.11 -24.27
C GLN A 218 -71.36 -29.21 -24.92
N GLU A 219 -70.74 -30.21 -25.55
CA GLU A 219 -71.43 -31.38 -26.12
C GLU A 219 -72.16 -32.19 -25.03
N GLY A 220 -71.52 -32.39 -23.87
CA GLY A 220 -72.15 -33.05 -22.72
C GLY A 220 -73.33 -32.26 -22.13
N GLN A 221 -73.28 -30.93 -22.12
CA GLN A 221 -74.39 -30.07 -21.70
C GLN A 221 -75.54 -30.06 -22.73
N GLN A 222 -75.23 -30.06 -24.03
CA GLN A 222 -76.24 -30.15 -25.09
C GLN A 222 -76.94 -31.52 -25.09
N GLN A 223 -76.18 -32.61 -24.97
CA GLN A 223 -76.76 -33.96 -24.87
C GLN A 223 -77.59 -34.14 -23.61
N ALA A 224 -77.10 -33.67 -22.46
CA ALA A 224 -77.86 -33.69 -21.20
C ALA A 224 -79.12 -32.82 -21.28
N SER A 225 -79.12 -31.70 -22.02
CA SER A 225 -80.33 -30.89 -22.24
C SER A 225 -81.33 -31.55 -23.19
N SER A 226 -80.88 -32.37 -24.15
CA SER A 226 -81.75 -33.13 -25.06
C SER A 226 -82.30 -34.44 -24.48
N SER A 227 -81.63 -35.03 -23.49
CA SER A 227 -82.03 -36.31 -22.87
C SER A 227 -82.72 -36.16 -21.52
N SER A 228 -82.86 -34.93 -20.99
CA SER A 228 -83.48 -34.66 -19.67
C SER A 228 -84.96 -34.25 -19.72
N SER A 229 -85.62 -34.32 -20.88
CA SER A 229 -87.08 -34.17 -21.00
C SER A 229 -87.88 -35.45 -20.66
N SER A 230 -87.23 -36.50 -20.17
CA SER A 230 -87.88 -37.72 -19.68
C SER A 230 -87.20 -38.22 -18.40
N SER A 231 -88.00 -38.43 -17.36
CA SER A 231 -87.68 -39.00 -16.04
C SER A 231 -87.26 -38.01 -14.93
N SER A 232 -88.30 -37.58 -14.22
CA SER A 232 -88.30 -37.20 -12.81
C SER A 232 -87.75 -38.32 -11.90
N SER A 233 -86.92 -37.97 -10.90
CA SER A 233 -87.08 -38.36 -9.49
C SER A 233 -85.74 -38.49 -8.75
N SER A 234 -85.57 -37.61 -7.75
CA SER A 234 -85.00 -37.85 -6.40
C SER A 234 -83.56 -38.38 -6.25
N GLY A 235 -82.69 -37.60 -5.58
CA GLY A 235 -81.45 -38.18 -5.04
C GLY A 235 -80.34 -37.23 -4.53
N LYS A 236 -80.65 -36.43 -3.51
CA LYS A 236 -79.77 -35.93 -2.41
C LYS A 236 -78.28 -36.40 -2.36
N VAL A 237 -77.35 -35.44 -2.17
CA VAL A 237 -76.30 -35.36 -1.09
C VAL A 237 -74.84 -34.99 -1.51
N SER A 238 -74.43 -33.82 -0.99
CA SER A 238 -73.16 -33.38 -0.36
C SER A 238 -71.75 -33.50 -0.98
N LYS A 239 -71.17 -32.30 -1.16
CA LYS A 239 -69.91 -31.75 -0.60
C LYS A 239 -68.63 -32.60 -0.64
N LYS A 240 -67.60 -32.08 -1.34
CA LYS A 240 -66.32 -31.71 -0.68
C LYS A 240 -65.45 -30.76 -1.52
N LYS A 241 -65.21 -29.57 -0.96
CA LYS A 241 -64.13 -28.64 -1.33
C LYS A 241 -62.77 -29.27 -0.98
N LYS A 242 -61.79 -29.18 -1.88
CA LYS A 242 -60.37 -29.20 -1.53
C LYS A 242 -59.64 -28.11 -2.31
N LYS A 243 -59.39 -26.99 -1.63
CA LYS A 243 -58.29 -26.08 -1.94
C LYS A 243 -56.99 -26.83 -1.64
N LYS A 244 -56.04 -26.82 -2.56
CA LYS A 244 -54.62 -26.99 -2.23
C LYS A 244 -53.86 -25.80 -2.82
N ASN A 245 -53.32 -25.05 -1.86
CA ASN A 245 -52.33 -24.00 -1.95
C ASN A 245 -50.95 -24.62 -2.31
N VAL A 246 -49.91 -23.79 -2.37
CA VAL A 246 -48.45 -24.08 -2.44
C VAL A 246 -47.90 -24.00 -3.88
N LEU A 247 -46.89 -23.20 -4.21
CA LEU A 247 -46.16 -22.10 -3.58
C LEU A 247 -45.41 -21.41 -4.75
N VAL A 248 -45.25 -20.08 -4.69
CA VAL A 248 -44.18 -19.34 -5.38
C VAL A 248 -42.96 -19.36 -4.47
#